data_AF-A0AAD9L5P2-F1
#
_entry.id   AF-A0AAD9L5P2-F1
#
_cell.length_a   1.000
_cell.length_b   1.000
_cell.length_c   1.000
_cell.angle_alpha   90.00
_cell.angle_beta   90.00
_cell.angle_gamma   90.00
#
_symmetry.space_group_name_H-M   'P 1'
#
loop_
_entity.id
_entity.type
_entity.pdbx_description
1 polymer ?
#
loop_
_entity_poly.entity_id
_entity_poly.type
_entity_poly.pdbx_seq_one_letter_code
_entity_poly.pdbx_strand_id
1 'polypeptide(L)'
;MDSALAQWEEKESSTPDEEWAALQQVVYNTAQIYLRKPEKNIRRWFDPNDQELQTLMSRRDQAHQRVLQTRSTRSTTAAHKDACRLLQKRTRALKSDWWERKAVELQRAADRNDMKGFYNGLNEVWGPKKKGPAYLKSTDRLETSSDSKRVVARWSEHFLKLLNVPGDIDHEVLDNIPQRITKTSLDEIPTMDEIARAIAGVKDGKAPGGDGIPAEVWKHGGDNMFSILHQLITNAWEVGYVPQAWKDASIVAIYKKCDRTDRGRQDHRQDPP
;
A
#
# COMPACT_ATOMS: atom_id res chain seq x y z
N MET A 1 8.50 -17.34 10.61
CA MET A 1 7.46 -17.84 9.70
C MET A 1 7.45 -19.36 9.72
N ASP A 2 8.57 -20.02 9.40
CA ASP A 2 8.72 -21.48 9.47
C ASP A 2 8.21 -22.11 10.78
N SER A 3 8.59 -21.57 11.94
CA SER A 3 8.11 -22.09 13.23
C SER A 3 6.60 -21.95 13.44
N ALA A 4 5.95 -20.95 12.84
CA ALA A 4 4.49 -20.78 12.94
C ALA A 4 3.74 -21.74 12.02
N LEU A 5 4.39 -22.19 10.94
CA LEU A 5 3.85 -23.14 9.96
C LEU A 5 4.32 -24.59 10.22
N ALA A 6 5.18 -24.82 11.20
CA ALA A 6 5.72 -26.16 11.51
C ALA A 6 4.66 -27.14 12.05
N GLN A 7 3.54 -26.63 12.58
CA GLN A 7 2.40 -27.41 13.07
C GLN A 7 1.21 -27.35 12.10
N TRP A 8 1.46 -27.00 10.84
CA TRP A 8 0.42 -26.99 9.81
C TRP A 8 0.04 -28.42 9.47
N GLU A 9 -1.08 -28.89 10.02
CA GLU A 9 -1.68 -30.19 9.70
C GLU A 9 -2.85 -29.97 8.73
N GLU A 10 -2.85 -30.73 7.63
CA GLU A 10 -3.99 -30.81 6.72
C GLU A 10 -5.23 -31.26 7.50
N LYS A 11 -6.33 -30.52 7.36
CA LYS A 11 -7.63 -31.01 7.81
C LYS A 11 -8.21 -31.81 6.66
N GLU A 12 -8.30 -33.13 6.79
CA GLU A 12 -8.86 -34.07 5.77
C GLU A 12 -10.31 -33.78 5.31
N SER A 13 -10.93 -32.66 5.72
CA SER A 13 -12.28 -32.25 5.32
C SER A 13 -12.43 -30.75 5.03
N SER A 14 -11.33 -29.99 4.94
CA SER A 14 -11.42 -28.56 4.61
C SER A 14 -11.59 -28.32 3.11
N THR A 15 -12.39 -27.32 2.77
CA THR A 15 -12.47 -26.83 1.38
C THR A 15 -11.21 -26.04 1.01
N PRO A 16 -10.82 -25.98 -0.27
CA PRO A 16 -9.65 -25.17 -0.68
C PRO A 16 -9.75 -23.69 -0.28
N ASP A 17 -10.98 -23.15 -0.20
CA ASP A 17 -11.24 -21.81 0.31
C ASP A 17 -10.90 -21.67 1.81
N GLU A 18 -11.26 -22.65 2.64
CA GLU A 18 -10.96 -22.64 4.07
C GLU A 18 -9.46 -22.83 4.35
N GLU A 19 -8.79 -23.69 3.59
CA GLU A 19 -7.35 -23.92 3.71
C GLU A 19 -6.56 -22.66 3.35
N TRP A 20 -6.92 -22.03 2.23
CA TRP A 20 -6.31 -20.78 1.80
C TRP A 20 -6.54 -19.66 2.82
N ALA A 21 -7.78 -19.50 3.32
CA ALA A 21 -8.10 -18.50 4.33
C ALA A 21 -7.33 -18.73 5.64
N ALA A 22 -7.20 -19.97 6.08
CA ALA A 22 -6.42 -20.33 7.25
C ALA A 22 -4.93 -19.97 7.07
N LEU A 23 -4.36 -20.25 5.90
CA LEU A 23 -2.95 -19.94 5.61
C LEU A 23 -2.74 -18.43 5.64
N GLN A 24 -3.60 -17.68 4.94
CA GLN A 24 -3.56 -16.22 4.92
C GLN A 24 -3.63 -15.63 6.34
N GLN A 25 -4.51 -16.18 7.19
CA GLN A 25 -4.69 -15.69 8.55
C GLN A 25 -3.43 -15.92 9.41
N VAL A 26 -2.82 -17.11 9.33
CA VAL A 26 -1.56 -17.43 10.04
C VAL A 26 -0.42 -16.55 9.54
N VAL A 27 -0.31 -16.39 8.23
CA VAL A 27 0.72 -15.56 7.58
C VAL A 27 0.60 -14.11 8.02
N TYR A 28 -0.61 -13.55 7.93
CA TYR A 28 -0.88 -12.17 8.27
C TYR A 28 -0.64 -11.89 9.76
N ASN A 29 -1.10 -12.76 10.65
CA ASN A 29 -0.89 -12.60 12.10
C ASN A 29 0.59 -12.70 12.47
N THR A 30 1.30 -13.67 11.91
CA THR A 30 2.75 -13.82 12.12
C THR A 30 3.49 -12.60 11.61
N ALA A 31 3.18 -12.14 10.41
CA ALA A 31 3.75 -10.92 9.85
C ALA A 31 3.48 -9.71 10.75
N GLN A 32 2.28 -9.55 11.30
CA GLN A 32 1.98 -8.44 12.22
C GLN A 32 2.75 -8.47 13.54
N ILE A 33 3.03 -9.66 14.08
CA ILE A 33 3.80 -9.81 15.34
C ILE A 33 5.26 -9.39 15.14
N TYR A 34 5.88 -9.86 14.06
CA TYR A 34 7.31 -9.65 13.82
C TYR A 34 7.60 -8.35 13.06
N LEU A 35 6.75 -7.98 12.10
CA LEU A 35 6.84 -6.71 11.37
C LEU A 35 6.08 -5.65 12.15
N ARG A 36 6.81 -4.87 12.96
CA ARG A 36 6.23 -3.70 13.64
C ARG A 36 5.60 -2.77 12.60
N LYS A 37 4.35 -2.37 12.84
CA LYS A 37 3.75 -1.27 12.07
C LYS A 37 4.61 -0.02 12.28
N PRO A 38 4.92 0.73 11.21
CA PRO A 38 5.66 1.98 11.36
C PRO A 38 4.89 2.89 12.31
N GLU A 39 5.54 3.33 13.39
CA GLU A 39 4.93 4.25 14.33
C GLU A 39 4.51 5.52 13.61
N LYS A 40 3.26 5.94 13.84
CA LYS A 40 2.78 7.24 13.36
C LYS A 40 3.49 8.31 14.20
N ASN A 41 4.67 8.74 13.77
CA ASN A 41 5.41 9.75 14.51
C ASN A 41 4.73 11.11 14.30
N ILE A 42 3.93 11.55 15.29
CA ILE A 42 2.99 12.68 15.19
C ILE A 42 3.74 14.02 15.04
N ARG A 43 5.04 14.08 15.36
CA ARG A 43 5.86 15.31 15.24
C ARG A 43 7.30 14.98 14.85
N ARG A 44 7.54 14.82 13.55
CA ARG A 44 8.83 14.36 13.01
C ARG A 44 10.04 15.28 13.28
N TRP A 45 9.80 16.55 13.62
CA TRP A 45 10.84 17.51 14.03
C TRP A 45 11.13 17.49 15.54
N PHE A 46 10.25 16.91 16.35
CA PHE A 46 10.37 16.90 17.81
C PHE A 46 11.14 15.66 18.24
N ASP A 47 12.29 15.86 18.88
CA ASP A 47 13.07 14.79 19.49
C ASP A 47 12.75 14.72 21.00
N PRO A 48 12.07 13.66 21.48
CA PRO A 48 11.76 13.50 22.90
C PRO A 48 13.02 13.30 23.76
N ASN A 49 14.15 12.92 23.17
CA ASN A 49 15.42 12.66 23.86
C ASN A 49 16.35 13.89 23.91
N ASP A 50 15.94 15.04 23.38
CA ASP A 50 16.71 16.28 23.45
C ASP A 50 16.79 16.81 24.90
N GLN A 51 17.95 16.64 25.54
CA GLN A 51 18.18 17.02 26.94
C GLN A 51 18.04 18.53 27.20
N GLU A 52 18.42 19.36 26.23
CA GLU A 52 18.28 20.81 26.33
C GLU A 52 16.80 21.23 26.30
N LEU A 53 16.01 20.62 25.41
CA LEU A 53 14.58 20.84 25.29
C LEU A 53 13.83 20.42 26.56
N GLN A 54 14.17 19.24 27.11
CA GLN A 54 13.60 18.76 28.38
C GLN A 54 13.92 19.71 29.53
N THR A 55 15.18 20.17 29.64
CA THR A 55 15.60 21.14 30.66
C THR A 55 14.84 22.46 30.55
N LEU A 56 14.65 22.97 29.33
CA LEU A 56 13.91 24.20 29.07
C LEU A 56 12.41 24.05 29.37
N MET A 57 11.82 22.89 29.08
CA MET A 57 10.44 22.56 29.45
C MET A 57 10.26 22.53 30.96
N SER A 58 11.11 21.81 31.69
CA SER A 58 11.09 21.79 33.15
C SER A 58 11.29 23.18 33.77
N ARG A 59 12.20 23.99 33.21
CA ARG A 59 12.43 25.36 33.67
C ARG A 59 11.20 26.25 33.48
N ARG A 60 10.51 26.14 32.35
CA ARG A 60 9.23 26.84 32.10
C ARG A 60 8.19 26.41 33.13
N ASP A 61 8.03 25.11 33.35
CA ASP A 61 7.00 24.56 34.23
C ASP A 61 7.21 24.98 35.68
N GLN A 62 8.45 24.94 36.16
CA GLN A 62 8.82 25.45 37.49
C GLN A 62 8.58 26.96 37.61
N ALA A 63 8.92 27.75 36.59
CA ALA A 63 8.66 29.19 36.61
C ALA A 63 7.16 29.50 36.60
N HIS A 64 6.36 28.72 35.88
CA HIS A 64 4.91 28.84 35.85
C HIS A 64 4.30 28.50 37.23
N GLN A 65 4.75 27.40 37.84
CA GLN A 65 4.32 27.00 39.18
C GLN A 65 4.62 28.09 40.22
N ARG A 66 5.79 28.75 40.16
CA ARG A 66 6.11 29.90 41.03
C ARG A 66 5.16 31.09 40.83
N VAL A 67 4.76 31.37 39.59
CA VAL A 67 3.77 32.42 39.28
C VAL A 67 2.39 32.08 39.85
N LEU A 68 2.01 30.80 39.90
CA LEU A 68 0.74 30.35 40.48
C LEU A 68 0.76 30.35 42.02
N GLN A 69 1.89 30.00 42.63
CA GLN A 69 2.05 29.91 44.09
C GLN A 69 2.26 31.27 44.77
N THR A 70 2.86 32.24 44.07
CA THR A 70 3.05 33.60 44.58
C THR A 70 1.98 34.53 44.01
N ARG A 71 1.56 35.56 44.76
CA ARG A 71 0.75 36.65 44.17
C ARG A 71 1.58 37.26 43.05
N SER A 72 1.17 37.05 41.80
CA SER A 72 1.95 37.34 40.59
C SER A 72 2.76 38.64 40.70
N THR A 73 4.08 38.50 40.80
CA THR A 73 5.00 39.64 40.90
C THR A 73 5.62 39.91 39.54
N ARG A 74 6.10 41.15 39.34
CA ARG A 74 6.84 41.53 38.13
C ARG A 74 8.05 40.62 37.89
N SER A 75 8.72 40.19 38.96
CA SER A 75 9.89 39.29 38.89
C SER A 75 9.51 37.86 38.47
N THR A 76 8.52 37.24 39.13
CA THR A 76 8.10 35.87 38.78
C THR A 76 7.51 35.80 37.37
N THR A 77 6.76 36.82 36.96
CA THR A 77 6.23 36.93 35.60
C THR A 77 7.34 37.11 34.55
N ALA A 78 8.37 37.93 34.84
CA ALA A 78 9.50 38.12 33.95
C ALA A 78 10.32 36.83 33.77
N ALA A 79 10.56 36.10 34.86
CA ALA A 79 11.27 34.81 34.81
C ALA A 79 10.52 33.75 33.98
N HIS A 80 9.19 33.67 34.11
CA HIS A 80 8.37 32.79 33.28
C HIS A 80 8.39 33.19 31.80
N LYS A 81 8.29 34.50 31.49
CA LYS A 81 8.39 35.01 30.12
C LYS A 81 9.75 34.68 29.48
N ASP A 82 10.85 34.82 30.23
CA ASP A 82 12.18 34.48 29.75
C ASP A 82 12.33 32.97 29.50
N ALA A 83 11.83 32.12 30.41
CA ALA A 83 11.82 30.67 30.21
C ALA A 83 11.02 30.25 28.97
N CYS A 84 9.84 30.85 28.73
CA CYS A 84 9.06 30.65 27.50
C CYS A 84 9.83 31.09 26.25
N ARG A 85 10.51 32.25 26.30
CA ARG A 85 11.30 32.76 25.17
C ARG A 85 12.45 31.83 24.81
N LEU A 86 13.17 31.31 25.81
CA LEU A 86 14.27 30.36 25.61
C LEU A 86 13.76 29.03 25.02
N LEU A 87 12.67 28.48 25.57
CA LEU A 87 12.04 27.28 25.03
C LEU A 87 11.57 27.49 23.58
N GLN A 88 10.96 28.63 23.28
CA GLN A 88 10.52 28.96 21.94
C GLN A 88 11.70 29.11 20.97
N LYS A 89 12.82 29.70 21.40
CA LYS A 89 14.05 29.81 20.61
C LYS A 89 14.59 28.42 20.26
N ARG A 90 14.76 27.51 21.24
CA ARG A 90 15.23 26.13 20.99
C ARG A 90 14.28 25.37 20.07
N THR A 91 12.97 25.48 20.31
CA THR A 91 11.94 24.83 19.48
C THR A 91 11.99 25.30 18.02
N ARG A 92 12.23 26.60 17.78
CA ARG A 92 12.38 27.15 16.42
C ARG A 92 13.67 26.68 15.75
N ALA A 93 14.78 26.60 16.49
CA ALA A 93 16.03 26.07 15.98
C ALA A 93 15.86 24.60 15.53
N LEU A 94 15.33 23.74 16.39
CA LEU A 94 15.07 22.32 16.08
C LEU A 94 14.18 22.13 14.85
N LYS A 95 13.12 22.94 14.72
CA LYS A 95 12.28 22.93 13.52
C LYS A 95 13.06 23.30 12.27
N SER A 96 13.89 24.34 12.33
CA SER A 96 14.66 24.83 11.18
C SER A 96 15.68 23.79 10.75
N ASP A 97 16.45 23.25 11.70
CA ASP A 97 17.44 22.19 11.46
C ASP A 97 16.81 20.93 10.85
N TRP A 98 15.59 20.58 11.29
CA TRP A 98 14.85 19.48 10.71
C TRP A 98 14.44 19.76 9.25
N TRP A 99 13.90 20.96 8.97
CA TRP A 99 13.50 21.35 7.62
C TRP A 99 14.69 21.40 6.65
N GLU A 100 15.82 21.94 7.09
CA GLU A 100 17.04 21.97 6.28
C GLU A 100 17.54 20.56 5.96
N ARG A 101 17.63 19.68 6.97
CA ARG A 101 18.00 18.27 6.76
C ARG A 101 17.03 17.56 5.81
N LYS A 102 15.72 17.77 5.97
CA LYS A 102 14.71 17.15 5.11
C LYS A 102 14.77 17.69 3.68
N ALA A 103 15.02 18.98 3.49
CA ALA A 103 15.21 19.57 2.16
C ALA A 103 16.42 18.97 1.44
N VAL A 104 17.56 18.84 2.14
CA VAL A 104 18.76 18.20 1.60
C VAL A 104 18.51 16.73 1.24
N GLU A 105 17.79 15.98 2.08
CA GLU A 105 17.40 14.60 1.80
C GLU A 105 16.54 14.48 0.54
N LEU A 106 15.51 15.33 0.41
CA LEU A 106 14.62 15.36 -0.75
C LEU A 106 15.38 15.74 -2.03
N GLN A 107 16.26 16.74 -1.96
CA GLN A 107 17.10 17.13 -3.09
C GLN A 107 17.99 15.98 -3.53
N ARG A 108 18.68 15.31 -2.60
CA ARG A 108 19.51 14.14 -2.90
C ARG A 108 18.72 12.99 -3.54
N ALA A 109 17.47 12.77 -3.11
CA ALA A 109 16.62 11.76 -3.73
C ALA A 109 16.25 12.13 -5.17
N ALA A 110 15.91 13.41 -5.42
CA ALA A 110 15.63 13.91 -6.77
C ALA A 110 16.87 13.81 -7.68
N ASP A 111 18.04 14.20 -7.18
CA ASP A 111 19.32 14.16 -7.94
C ASP A 111 19.70 12.73 -8.35
N ARG A 112 19.37 11.73 -7.52
CA ARG A 112 19.57 10.30 -7.82
C ARG A 112 18.44 9.68 -8.66
N ASN A 113 17.45 10.47 -9.08
CA ASN A 113 16.22 9.99 -9.72
C ASN A 113 15.46 8.94 -8.88
N ASP A 114 15.62 8.95 -7.55
CA ASP A 114 14.88 8.11 -6.62
C ASP A 114 13.52 8.76 -6.30
N MET A 115 12.59 8.63 -7.25
CA MET A 115 11.24 9.18 -7.10
C MET A 115 10.49 8.58 -5.91
N LYS A 116 10.75 7.31 -5.57
CA LYS A 116 10.11 6.64 -4.42
C LYS A 116 10.55 7.31 -3.11
N GLY A 117 11.85 7.48 -2.92
CA GLY A 117 12.40 8.19 -1.76
C GLY A 117 11.91 9.64 -1.68
N PHE A 118 11.89 10.35 -2.81
CA PHE A 118 11.39 11.72 -2.88
C PHE A 118 9.93 11.84 -2.43
N TYR A 119 9.02 11.04 -3.00
CA TYR A 119 7.60 11.09 -2.64
C TYR A 119 7.33 10.58 -1.21
N ASN A 120 8.08 9.59 -0.73
CA ASN A 120 8.01 9.15 0.65
C ASN A 120 8.39 10.27 1.62
N GLY A 121 9.49 10.99 1.36
CA GLY A 121 9.90 12.14 2.15
C GLY A 121 8.88 13.29 2.11
N LEU A 122 8.25 13.52 0.95
CA LEU A 122 7.20 14.53 0.82
C LEU A 122 5.93 14.16 1.60
N ASN A 123 5.51 12.89 1.54
CA ASN A 123 4.38 12.36 2.33
C ASN A 123 4.69 12.37 3.83
N GLU A 124 5.95 12.28 4.21
CA GLU A 124 6.40 12.42 5.58
C GLU A 124 6.18 13.84 6.11
N VAL A 125 6.48 14.84 5.30
CA VAL A 125 6.30 16.26 5.63
C VAL A 125 4.82 16.66 5.70
N TRP A 126 4.07 16.35 4.65
CA TRP A 126 2.71 16.87 4.46
C TRP A 126 1.62 15.89 4.91
N GLY A 127 2.00 14.66 5.25
CA GLY A 127 1.06 13.57 5.48
C GLY A 127 0.40 13.08 4.19
N PRO A 128 -0.38 11.99 4.27
CA PRO A 128 -1.21 11.55 3.15
C PRO A 128 -2.21 12.67 2.81
N LYS A 129 -2.13 13.21 1.59
CA LYS A 129 -3.11 14.17 1.10
C LYS A 129 -4.49 13.52 1.13
N LYS A 130 -5.47 14.15 1.78
CA LYS A 130 -6.87 13.76 1.66
C LYS A 130 -7.23 13.84 0.18
N LYS A 131 -7.54 12.70 -0.45
CA LYS A 131 -8.08 12.71 -1.81
C LYS A 131 -9.45 13.39 -1.71
N GLY A 132 -9.64 14.48 -2.44
CA GLY A 132 -10.97 15.06 -2.62
C GLY A 132 -11.92 14.04 -3.25
N PRO A 133 -13.24 14.28 -3.21
CA PRO A 133 -14.20 13.38 -3.82
C PRO A 133 -13.82 13.12 -5.29
N ALA A 134 -13.86 11.86 -5.70
CA ALA A 134 -13.68 11.50 -7.10
C ALA A 134 -14.92 11.96 -7.85
N TYR A 135 -14.75 12.92 -8.74
CA TYR A 135 -15.80 13.40 -9.63
C TYR A 135 -15.74 12.59 -10.91
N LEU A 136 -16.81 11.86 -11.24
CA LEU A 136 -16.87 11.08 -12.48
C LEU A 136 -17.98 11.63 -13.37
N LYS A 137 -17.67 11.92 -14.63
CA LYS A 137 -18.68 12.28 -15.64
C LYS A 137 -19.54 11.07 -16.04
N SER A 138 -20.80 11.34 -16.38
CA SER A 138 -21.71 10.36 -16.98
C SER A 138 -21.20 9.90 -18.34
N THR A 139 -21.78 8.83 -18.88
CA THR A 139 -21.47 8.30 -20.22
C THR A 139 -21.73 9.36 -21.29
N ASP A 140 -22.77 10.17 -21.09
CA ASP A 140 -23.13 11.29 -21.97
C ASP A 140 -22.34 12.57 -21.68
N ARG A 141 -21.41 12.54 -20.72
CA ARG A 141 -20.58 13.67 -20.24
C ARG A 141 -21.34 14.88 -19.67
N LEU A 142 -22.67 14.82 -19.59
CA LEU A 142 -23.53 15.92 -19.12
C LEU A 142 -23.54 16.11 -17.60
N GLU A 143 -23.42 15.02 -16.83
CA GLU A 143 -23.51 15.09 -15.36
C GLU A 143 -22.25 14.58 -14.67
N THR A 144 -21.73 15.36 -13.73
CA THR A 144 -20.62 14.96 -12.86
C THR A 144 -21.16 14.62 -11.46
N SER A 145 -20.83 13.44 -10.94
CA SER A 145 -21.24 13.02 -9.59
C SER A 145 -20.04 12.81 -8.69
N SER A 146 -20.15 13.25 -7.44
CA SER A 146 -19.22 12.98 -6.34
C SER A 146 -19.69 11.88 -5.39
N ASP A 147 -20.90 11.33 -5.61
CA ASP A 147 -21.45 10.29 -4.76
C ASP A 147 -20.74 8.96 -5.02
N SER A 148 -20.17 8.39 -3.96
CA SER A 148 -19.39 7.14 -4.01
C SER A 148 -20.16 6.01 -4.68
N LYS A 149 -21.46 5.84 -4.35
CA LYS A 149 -22.27 4.77 -4.93
C LYS A 149 -22.46 4.94 -6.44
N ARG A 150 -22.74 6.17 -6.88
CA ARG A 150 -22.90 6.48 -8.31
C ARG A 150 -21.59 6.35 -9.07
N VAL A 151 -20.46 6.73 -8.48
CA VAL A 151 -19.13 6.56 -9.07
C VAL A 151 -18.80 5.08 -9.26
N VAL A 152 -19.06 4.23 -8.25
CA VAL A 152 -18.85 2.77 -8.36
C VAL A 152 -19.77 2.15 -9.41
N ALA A 153 -21.06 2.51 -9.43
CA ALA A 153 -22.00 2.01 -10.45
C ALA A 153 -21.55 2.38 -11.87
N ARG A 154 -21.11 3.62 -12.09
CA ARG A 154 -20.61 4.08 -13.40
C ARG A 154 -19.31 3.37 -13.83
N TRP A 155 -18.44 3.03 -12.89
CA TRP A 155 -17.26 2.20 -13.18
C TRP A 155 -17.66 0.77 -13.51
N SER A 156 -18.61 0.18 -12.76
CA SER A 156 -19.15 -1.15 -13.04
C SER A 156 -19.71 -1.23 -14.46
N GLU A 157 -20.59 -0.30 -14.85
CA GLU A 157 -21.12 -0.24 -16.22
C GLU A 157 -20.03 -0.12 -17.29
N HIS A 158 -19.01 0.71 -17.02
CA HIS A 158 -17.89 0.90 -17.97
C HIS A 158 -17.08 -0.39 -18.14
N PHE A 159 -16.67 -1.03 -17.05
CA PHE A 159 -15.89 -2.27 -17.11
C PHE A 159 -16.71 -3.45 -17.63
N LEU A 160 -18.02 -3.51 -17.33
CA LEU A 160 -18.90 -4.52 -17.90
C LEU A 160 -18.95 -4.41 -19.43
N LYS A 161 -19.05 -3.19 -19.98
CA LYS A 161 -19.00 -2.97 -21.43
C LYS A 161 -17.62 -3.22 -22.02
N LEU A 162 -16.57 -2.79 -21.32
CA LEU A 162 -15.19 -2.86 -21.82
C LEU A 162 -14.65 -4.29 -21.87
N LEU A 163 -14.92 -5.08 -20.83
CA LEU A 163 -14.32 -6.41 -20.65
C LEU A 163 -15.18 -7.53 -21.23
N ASN A 164 -16.49 -7.31 -21.42
CA ASN A 164 -17.41 -8.32 -21.94
C ASN A 164 -17.92 -7.97 -23.34
N VAL A 165 -17.07 -7.41 -24.20
CA VAL A 165 -17.43 -7.16 -25.61
C VAL A 165 -17.62 -8.51 -26.29
N PRO A 166 -18.81 -8.84 -26.84
CA PRO A 166 -18.98 -10.02 -27.65
C PRO A 166 -18.08 -9.86 -28.89
N GLY A 167 -17.10 -10.76 -29.03
CA GLY A 167 -16.32 -10.83 -30.26
C GLY A 167 -17.14 -11.51 -31.35
N ASP A 168 -17.35 -10.83 -32.46
CA ASP A 168 -17.72 -11.49 -33.72
C ASP A 168 -16.42 -12.06 -34.29
N ILE A 169 -16.22 -13.37 -34.12
CA ILE A 169 -14.99 -14.03 -34.54
C ILE A 169 -15.29 -14.74 -35.86
N ASP A 170 -14.69 -14.24 -36.94
CA ASP A 170 -14.73 -14.92 -38.23
C ASP A 170 -13.95 -16.24 -38.14
N HIS A 171 -14.68 -17.35 -38.30
CA HIS A 171 -14.10 -18.69 -38.25
C HIS A 171 -13.09 -18.93 -39.38
N GLU A 172 -13.23 -18.27 -40.54
CA GLU A 172 -12.24 -18.39 -41.62
C GLU A 172 -10.88 -17.81 -41.20
N VAL A 173 -10.86 -16.74 -40.40
CA VAL A 173 -9.62 -16.16 -39.88
C VAL A 173 -8.99 -17.09 -38.83
N LEU A 174 -9.79 -17.70 -37.96
CA LEU A 174 -9.32 -18.64 -36.94
C LEU A 174 -8.65 -19.87 -37.56
N ASP A 175 -9.26 -20.46 -38.60
CA ASP A 175 -8.74 -21.65 -39.28
C ASP A 175 -7.42 -21.38 -40.00
N ASN A 176 -7.17 -20.12 -40.38
CA ASN A 176 -5.93 -19.68 -41.01
C ASN A 176 -4.82 -19.32 -40.00
N ILE A 177 -5.07 -19.37 -38.69
CA ILE A 177 -4.03 -19.12 -37.67
C ILE A 177 -3.08 -20.34 -37.59
N PRO A 178 -1.78 -20.19 -37.87
CA PRO A 178 -0.83 -21.28 -37.78
C PRO A 178 -0.76 -21.82 -36.34
N GLN A 179 -1.14 -23.09 -36.17
CA GLN A 179 -1.05 -23.77 -34.89
C GLN A 179 0.41 -23.92 -34.46
N ARG A 180 0.70 -23.58 -33.21
CA ARG A 180 2.03 -23.79 -32.62
C ARG A 180 2.16 -25.22 -32.13
N ILE A 181 3.39 -25.71 -32.05
CA ILE A 181 3.68 -27.03 -31.49
C ILE A 181 3.13 -27.08 -30.05
N THR A 182 2.28 -28.07 -29.78
CA THR A 182 1.73 -28.33 -28.45
C THR A 182 2.85 -28.64 -27.48
N LYS A 183 2.94 -27.89 -26.38
CA LYS A 183 3.90 -28.13 -25.30
C LYS A 183 3.20 -28.92 -24.19
N THR A 184 3.24 -30.24 -24.29
CA THR A 184 2.65 -31.14 -23.29
C THR A 184 3.28 -31.00 -21.91
N SER A 185 4.52 -30.50 -21.83
CA SER A 185 5.19 -30.22 -20.55
C SER A 185 4.49 -29.15 -19.71
N LEU A 186 3.58 -28.35 -20.29
CA LEU A 186 2.80 -27.36 -19.53
C LEU A 186 1.60 -27.97 -18.80
N ASP A 187 1.24 -29.23 -19.11
CA ASP A 187 0.16 -29.96 -18.45
C ASP A 187 0.69 -30.80 -17.25
N GLU A 188 2.01 -30.78 -17.02
CA GLU A 188 2.64 -31.47 -15.90
C GLU A 188 2.32 -30.76 -14.58
N ILE A 189 2.23 -31.54 -13.49
CA ILE A 189 1.96 -31.01 -12.16
C ILE A 189 3.10 -30.05 -11.77
N PRO A 190 2.80 -28.83 -11.27
CA PRO A 190 3.81 -27.88 -10.87
C PRO A 190 4.79 -28.46 -9.84
N THR A 191 6.08 -28.29 -10.08
CA THR A 191 7.14 -28.79 -9.20
C THR A 191 7.49 -27.78 -8.09
N MET A 192 8.06 -28.25 -6.99
CA MET A 192 8.51 -27.38 -5.89
C MET A 192 9.50 -26.30 -6.37
N ASP A 193 10.41 -26.66 -7.28
CA ASP A 193 11.38 -25.74 -7.88
C ASP A 193 10.71 -24.63 -8.69
N GLU A 194 9.61 -24.94 -9.39
CA GLU A 194 8.84 -23.94 -10.12
C GLU A 194 8.15 -22.96 -9.19
N ILE A 195 7.56 -23.46 -8.10
CA ILE A 195 6.96 -22.61 -7.06
C ILE A 195 8.02 -21.70 -6.43
N ALA A 196 9.17 -22.24 -6.05
CA ALA A 196 10.27 -21.46 -5.48
C ALA A 196 10.77 -20.38 -6.45
N ARG A 197 10.96 -20.72 -7.74
CA ARG A 197 11.33 -19.76 -8.79
C ARG A 197 10.26 -18.68 -9.00
N ALA A 198 8.98 -19.06 -8.98
CA ALA A 198 7.87 -18.13 -9.15
C ALA A 198 7.82 -17.11 -7.99
N ILE A 199 7.94 -17.59 -6.75
CA ILE A 199 7.98 -16.74 -5.55
C ILE A 199 9.18 -15.80 -5.59
N ALA A 200 10.37 -16.30 -5.94
CA ALA A 200 11.57 -15.46 -6.08
C ALA A 200 11.40 -14.37 -7.16
N GLY A 201 10.67 -14.66 -8.23
CA GLY A 201 10.41 -13.76 -9.35
C GLY A 201 9.40 -12.64 -9.07
N VAL A 202 8.64 -12.69 -7.97
CA VAL A 202 7.70 -11.62 -7.59
C VAL A 202 8.47 -10.30 -7.37
N LYS A 203 7.88 -9.13 -7.65
CA LYS A 203 8.57 -7.84 -7.46
C LYS A 203 8.29 -7.26 -6.08
N ASP A 204 9.34 -6.76 -5.42
CA ASP A 204 9.23 -6.10 -4.12
C ASP A 204 8.60 -4.70 -4.24
N GLY A 205 8.04 -4.22 -3.13
CA GLY A 205 7.44 -2.89 -3.02
C GLY A 205 6.20 -2.69 -3.88
N LYS A 206 5.56 -3.77 -4.33
CA LYS A 206 4.25 -3.73 -4.97
C LYS A 206 3.16 -3.64 -3.92
N ALA A 207 2.01 -3.07 -4.32
CA ALA A 207 0.87 -3.01 -3.43
C ALA A 207 0.41 -4.46 -3.13
N PRO A 208 0.14 -4.80 -1.87
CA PRO A 208 -0.44 -6.10 -1.53
C PRO A 208 -1.82 -6.26 -2.18
N GLY A 209 -2.24 -7.51 -2.34
CA GLY A 209 -3.56 -7.83 -2.87
C GLY A 209 -4.67 -7.52 -1.87
N GLY A 210 -5.87 -8.06 -2.13
CA GLY A 210 -6.99 -7.99 -1.18
C GLY A 210 -6.70 -8.65 0.17
N ASP A 211 -5.69 -9.52 0.21
CA ASP A 211 -5.17 -10.19 1.39
C ASP A 211 -4.37 -9.28 2.34
N GLY A 212 -3.90 -8.13 1.85
CA GLY A 212 -3.05 -7.22 2.61
C GLY A 212 -1.64 -7.77 2.91
N ILE A 213 -1.22 -8.86 2.27
CA ILE A 213 0.08 -9.51 2.50
C ILE A 213 1.09 -9.04 1.43
N PRO A 214 2.17 -8.34 1.80
CA PRO A 214 3.19 -7.92 0.84
C PRO A 214 3.95 -9.11 0.23
N ALA A 215 4.44 -8.94 -1.00
CA ALA A 215 5.24 -9.94 -1.71
C ALA A 215 6.46 -10.41 -0.91
N GLU A 216 7.06 -9.51 -0.12
CA GLU A 216 8.23 -9.77 0.71
C GLU A 216 7.94 -10.81 1.80
N VAL A 217 6.71 -10.87 2.31
CA VAL A 217 6.31 -11.89 3.29
C VAL A 217 6.34 -13.28 2.64
N TRP A 218 5.83 -13.38 1.41
CA TRP A 218 5.87 -14.61 0.62
C TRP A 218 7.28 -15.00 0.19
N LYS A 219 8.18 -14.06 -0.05
CA LYS A 219 9.57 -14.38 -0.40
C LYS A 219 10.40 -14.86 0.77
N HIS A 220 10.16 -14.31 1.95
CA HIS A 220 10.98 -14.54 3.13
C HIS A 220 10.32 -15.47 4.16
N GLY A 221 9.24 -16.15 3.79
CA GLY A 221 8.49 -16.99 4.72
C GLY A 221 9.04 -18.41 4.92
N GLY A 222 10.07 -18.80 4.17
CA GLY A 222 10.83 -20.04 4.38
C GLY A 222 10.23 -21.29 3.75
N ASP A 223 10.93 -22.42 3.92
CA ASP A 223 10.66 -23.67 3.22
C ASP A 223 9.30 -24.28 3.59
N ASN A 224 8.86 -24.13 4.85
CA ASN A 224 7.56 -24.65 5.26
C ASN A 224 6.42 -23.95 4.51
N MET A 225 6.55 -22.63 4.30
CA MET A 225 5.57 -21.88 3.53
C MET A 225 5.58 -22.27 2.05
N PHE A 226 6.75 -22.55 1.48
CA PHE A 226 6.85 -22.99 0.08
C PHE A 226 6.23 -24.37 -0.09
N SER A 227 6.45 -25.26 0.88
CA SER A 227 5.84 -26.60 0.91
C SER A 227 4.32 -26.52 0.94
N ILE A 228 3.75 -25.69 1.82
CA ILE A 228 2.29 -25.54 1.93
C ILE A 228 1.71 -24.92 0.65
N LEU A 229 2.38 -23.91 0.06
CA LEU A 229 1.94 -23.31 -1.21
C LEU A 229 1.97 -24.33 -2.36
N HIS A 230 3.02 -25.16 -2.43
CA HIS A 230 3.13 -26.22 -3.44
C HIS A 230 2.04 -27.27 -3.31
N GLN A 231 1.73 -27.70 -2.07
CA GLN A 231 0.61 -28.60 -1.79
C GLN A 231 -0.73 -28.00 -2.24
N LEU A 232 -1.03 -26.76 -1.84
CA LEU A 232 -2.29 -26.09 -2.23
C LEU A 232 -2.43 -25.94 -3.75
N ILE A 233 -1.36 -25.58 -4.44
CA ILE A 233 -1.36 -25.44 -5.90
C ILE A 233 -1.53 -26.80 -6.58
N THR A 234 -0.87 -27.84 -6.08
CA THR A 234 -0.99 -29.21 -6.61
C THR A 234 -2.39 -29.77 -6.39
N ASN A 235 -2.95 -29.60 -5.19
CA ASN A 235 -4.32 -30.01 -4.87
C ASN A 235 -5.32 -29.30 -5.79
N ALA A 236 -5.16 -27.99 -6.00
CA ALA A 236 -6.02 -27.23 -6.91
C ALA A 236 -5.87 -27.68 -8.38
N TRP A 237 -4.65 -28.10 -8.79
CA TRP A 237 -4.37 -28.64 -10.12
C TRP A 237 -5.07 -29.97 -10.36
N GLU A 238 -5.00 -30.90 -9.39
CA GLU A 238 -5.60 -32.23 -9.50
C GLU A 238 -7.13 -32.21 -9.39
N VAL A 239 -7.66 -31.44 -8.44
CA VAL A 239 -9.12 -31.36 -8.18
C VAL A 239 -9.82 -30.46 -9.21
N GLY A 240 -9.07 -29.58 -9.88
CA GLY A 240 -9.62 -28.59 -10.81
C GLY A 240 -10.44 -27.48 -10.13
N TYR A 241 -10.29 -27.32 -8.81
CA TYR A 241 -10.96 -26.30 -8.02
C TYR A 241 -9.93 -25.39 -7.34
N VAL A 242 -10.02 -24.08 -7.60
CA VAL A 242 -9.18 -23.06 -6.96
C VAL A 242 -9.98 -22.22 -5.97
N PRO A 243 -9.35 -21.72 -4.89
CA PRO A 243 -10.00 -20.79 -3.97
C PRO A 243 -10.63 -19.59 -4.70
N GLN A 244 -11.81 -19.15 -4.25
CA GLN A 244 -12.49 -18.00 -4.81
C GLN A 244 -11.63 -16.73 -4.73
N ALA A 245 -10.86 -16.59 -3.65
CA ALA A 245 -9.92 -15.48 -3.46
C ALA A 245 -8.86 -15.37 -4.58
N TRP A 246 -8.55 -16.46 -5.29
CA TRP A 246 -7.61 -16.44 -6.42
C TRP A 246 -8.27 -15.98 -7.72
N LYS A 247 -9.59 -16.15 -7.84
CA LYS A 247 -10.40 -15.73 -8.99
C LYS A 247 -10.86 -14.27 -8.88
N ASP A 248 -10.99 -13.78 -7.65
CA ASP A 248 -11.45 -12.43 -7.38
C ASP A 248 -10.37 -11.38 -7.73
N ALA A 249 -10.68 -10.51 -8.69
CA ALA A 249 -9.80 -9.40 -9.08
C ALA A 249 -10.33 -8.06 -8.56
N SER A 250 -9.46 -7.28 -7.90
CA SER A 250 -9.77 -5.90 -7.52
C SER A 250 -9.36 -4.93 -8.63
N ILE A 251 -10.34 -4.27 -9.24
CA ILE A 251 -10.10 -3.26 -10.27
C ILE A 251 -9.94 -1.88 -9.62
N VAL A 252 -8.71 -1.35 -9.65
CA VAL A 252 -8.42 0.02 -9.21
C VAL A 252 -8.23 0.92 -10.42
N ALA A 253 -9.17 1.82 -10.65
CA ALA A 253 -9.08 2.80 -11.73
C ALA A 253 -7.96 3.83 -11.45
N ILE A 254 -6.97 3.88 -12.33
CA ILE A 254 -5.89 4.87 -12.32
C ILE A 254 -6.15 5.87 -13.45
N TYR A 255 -6.32 7.14 -13.08
CA TYR A 255 -6.50 8.20 -14.07
C TYR A 255 -5.20 8.43 -14.85
N LYS A 256 -5.28 8.38 -16.18
CA LYS A 256 -4.20 8.87 -17.06
C LYS A 256 -4.01 10.38 -16.84
N LYS A 257 -2.84 10.90 -17.22
CA LYS A 257 -2.42 12.31 -17.07
C LYS A 257 -3.29 13.22 -17.98
N CYS A 258 -4.56 13.43 -17.62
CA CYS A 258 -5.54 14.29 -18.28
C CYS A 258 -6.73 14.56 -17.33
N ASP A 259 -7.84 15.10 -17.83
CA ASP A 259 -9.04 15.41 -17.04
C ASP A 259 -9.45 14.25 -16.11
N ARG A 260 -9.39 14.51 -14.79
CA ARG A 260 -9.68 13.54 -13.72
C ARG A 260 -11.15 13.15 -13.66
N THR A 261 -11.99 13.82 -14.42
CA THR A 261 -13.42 13.53 -14.53
C THR A 261 -13.75 12.63 -15.72
N ASP A 262 -12.78 12.38 -16.61
CA ASP A 262 -12.96 11.56 -17.82
C ASP A 262 -12.49 10.11 -17.60
N ARG A 263 -13.28 9.15 -18.09
CA ARG A 263 -12.94 7.73 -18.14
C ARG A 263 -12.11 7.51 -19.40
N GLY A 264 -10.82 7.82 -19.33
CA GLY A 264 -9.78 7.61 -20.36
C GLY A 264 -10.25 7.32 -21.80
N ARG A 265 -10.01 8.27 -22.71
CA ARG A 265 -10.30 8.16 -24.16
C ARG A 265 -9.84 6.80 -24.73
N GLN A 266 -10.79 5.98 -25.20
CA GLN A 266 -10.50 4.99 -26.24
C GLN A 266 -10.46 5.77 -27.55
N ASP A 267 -9.28 5.82 -28.15
CA ASP A 267 -9.09 6.36 -29.48
C ASP A 267 -9.74 5.36 -30.45
N HIS A 268 -11.05 5.47 -30.65
CA HIS A 268 -11.69 4.88 -31.81
C HIS A 268 -11.17 5.68 -33.01
N ARG A 269 -10.05 5.25 -33.57
CA ARG A 269 -9.70 5.59 -34.95
C ARG A 269 -10.78 4.95 -35.82
N GLN A 270 -11.85 5.70 -36.07
CA GLN A 270 -12.61 5.53 -37.29
C GLN A 270 -11.76 6.18 -38.36
N ASP A 271 -11.09 5.36 -39.16
CA ASP A 271 -10.56 5.85 -40.43
C ASP A 271 -11.77 6.24 -41.30
N PRO A 272 -11.79 7.45 -41.86
CA PRO A 272 -12.85 7.88 -42.77
C PRO A 272 -12.81 7.09 -44.08
N PRO A 273 -13.94 7.03 -44.81
CA PRO A 273 -14.15 6.12 -45.94
C PRO A 273 -13.18 6.31 -47.12
#